data_AF-A0A3L7PEE1-F1
#
_entry.id   AF-A0A3L7PEE1-F1
#
_cell.length_a   1.000
_cell.length_b   1.000
_cell.length_c   1.000
_cell.angle_alpha   90.00
_cell.angle_beta   90.00
_cell.angle_gamma   90.00
#
_symmetry.space_group_name_H-M   'P 1'
#
loop_
_entity.id
_entity.type
_entity.pdbx_description
1 polymer ?
#
loop_
_entity_poly.entity_id
_entity_poly.type
_entity_poly.pdbx_seq_one_letter_code
_entity_poly.pdbx_strand_id
1 'polypeptide(L)'
;TESAAAAGDEYDTGTVIGVEAIATVIAGACGGVIQTTPYIGHPAYKAMGGRAAYTLATAAFIGFAGLTGTFAYLYEILPGPALVPILVFVGLEITSQSFHATPVKHYPAVALACVPALAALAKIETDKVLAAGATPDAALARELFSLQLISAGFILTSVLWAGMLTALLDRQLRRAAGWCLAAAAFTLCGVIHSPFKDGRLFAPWAIGELPPEAAGRGPLELALAYGLLAGLYAVWAVVRPAPAKSDDD
;
A
#
# COMPACT_ATOMS: atom_id res chain seq x y z
N THR A 1 -10.88 0.42 -13.61
CA THR A 1 -10.64 0.09 -12.18
C THR A 1 -11.63 -0.99 -11.78
N GLU A 2 -11.29 -1.85 -10.82
CA GLU A 2 -12.16 -2.95 -10.36
C GLU A 2 -13.57 -2.48 -9.95
N SER A 3 -13.66 -1.35 -9.23
CA SER A 3 -14.95 -0.76 -8.86
C SER A 3 -15.79 -0.38 -10.09
N ALA A 4 -15.21 0.21 -11.14
CA ALA A 4 -15.94 0.52 -12.36
C ALA A 4 -16.35 -0.74 -13.15
N ALA A 5 -15.47 -1.74 -13.19
CA ALA A 5 -15.74 -3.03 -13.82
C ALA A 5 -16.92 -3.75 -13.13
N ALA A 6 -17.01 -3.67 -11.80
CA ALA A 6 -18.15 -4.18 -11.03
C ALA A 6 -19.48 -3.49 -11.39
N ALA A 7 -19.45 -2.28 -11.96
CA ALA A 7 -20.61 -1.57 -12.49
C ALA A 7 -20.80 -1.71 -14.01
N GLY A 8 -20.07 -2.62 -14.65
CA GLY A 8 -20.15 -2.92 -16.08
C GLY A 8 -19.41 -1.93 -16.99
N ASP A 9 -18.50 -1.11 -16.46
CA ASP A 9 -17.62 -0.27 -17.27
C ASP A 9 -16.17 -0.75 -17.22
N GLU A 10 -15.69 -1.30 -18.33
CA GLU A 10 -14.28 -1.62 -18.48
C GLU A 10 -13.50 -0.41 -19.01
N TYR A 11 -12.52 0.03 -18.21
CA TYR A 11 -11.58 1.06 -18.59
C TYR A 11 -10.18 0.47 -18.62
N ASP A 12 -9.37 0.88 -19.59
CA ASP A 12 -7.96 0.50 -19.64
C ASP A 12 -7.23 1.01 -18.39
N THR A 13 -6.75 0.08 -17.57
CA THR A 13 -6.17 0.40 -16.26
C THR A 13 -4.88 1.21 -16.41
N GLY A 14 -4.08 0.92 -17.45
CA GLY A 14 -2.85 1.66 -17.72
C GLY A 14 -3.12 3.13 -18.05
N THR A 15 -4.13 3.40 -18.88
CA THR A 15 -4.56 4.75 -19.23
C THR A 15 -5.11 5.49 -18.00
N VAL A 16 -5.96 4.84 -17.20
CA VAL A 16 -6.52 5.47 -15.99
C VAL A 16 -5.41 5.87 -15.01
N ILE A 17 -4.47 4.96 -14.73
CA ILE A 17 -3.32 5.24 -13.84
C ILE A 17 -2.42 6.30 -14.46
N GLY A 18 -2.20 6.28 -15.77
CA GLY A 18 -1.39 7.30 -16.47
C GLY A 18 -1.97 8.70 -16.34
N VAL A 19 -3.29 8.84 -16.54
CA VAL A 19 -4.00 10.12 -16.38
C VAL A 19 -3.94 10.58 -14.92
N GLU A 20 -4.14 9.69 -13.95
CA GLU A 20 -4.02 9.97 -12.51
C GLU A 20 -2.61 10.45 -12.13
N ALA A 21 -1.56 9.78 -12.63
CA ALA A 21 -0.18 10.15 -12.36
C ALA A 21 0.14 11.55 -12.93
N ILE A 22 -0.27 11.83 -14.18
CA ILE A 22 -0.10 13.14 -14.80
C ILE A 22 -0.85 14.22 -14.01
N ALA A 23 -2.11 13.96 -13.63
CA ALA A 23 -2.91 14.89 -12.83
C ALA A 23 -2.26 15.17 -11.46
N THR A 24 -1.72 14.15 -10.80
CA THR A 24 -0.99 14.29 -9.53
C THR A 24 0.27 15.13 -9.68
N VAL A 25 1.06 14.92 -10.75
CA VAL A 25 2.26 15.72 -11.02
C VAL A 25 1.91 17.19 -11.27
N ILE A 26 0.87 17.45 -12.08
CA ILE A 26 0.39 18.81 -12.35
C ILE A 26 -0.10 19.46 -11.05
N ALA A 27 -0.92 18.75 -10.26
CA ALA A 27 -1.41 19.24 -8.98
C ALA A 27 -0.24 19.59 -8.04
N GLY A 28 0.76 18.70 -7.94
CA GLY A 28 1.98 18.95 -7.16
C GLY A 28 2.75 20.18 -7.63
N ALA A 29 2.91 20.37 -8.94
CA ALA A 29 3.54 21.56 -9.52
C ALA A 29 2.76 22.85 -9.24
N CYS A 30 1.44 22.76 -9.05
CA CYS A 30 0.57 23.85 -8.66
C CYS A 30 0.45 24.03 -7.13
N GLY A 31 1.25 23.33 -6.32
CA GLY A 31 1.24 23.43 -4.85
C GLY A 31 0.27 22.48 -4.13
N GLY A 32 -0.33 21.54 -4.85
CA GLY A 32 -1.12 20.46 -4.28
C GLY A 32 -0.26 19.50 -3.46
N VAL A 33 -0.77 19.09 -2.30
CA VAL A 33 -0.05 18.18 -1.37
C VAL A 33 -0.69 16.80 -1.27
N ILE A 34 -1.74 16.54 -2.05
CA ILE A 34 -2.51 15.30 -2.03
C ILE A 34 -2.48 14.67 -3.42
N GLN A 35 -2.19 13.37 -3.46
CA GLN A 35 -2.25 12.56 -4.67
C GLN A 35 -3.70 12.34 -5.12
N THR A 36 -3.96 12.40 -6.43
CA THR A 36 -5.27 12.03 -6.98
C THR A 36 -5.41 10.52 -6.97
N THR A 37 -6.62 9.99 -6.83
CA THR A 37 -6.88 8.54 -6.88
C THR A 37 -8.21 8.27 -7.57
N PRO A 38 -8.40 7.12 -8.25
CA PRO A 38 -9.65 6.83 -8.91
C PRO A 38 -10.77 6.69 -7.90
N TYR A 39 -11.91 7.26 -8.25
CA TYR A 39 -13.00 7.43 -7.30
C TYR A 39 -13.78 6.13 -7.05
N ILE A 40 -13.85 5.69 -5.79
CA ILE A 40 -14.49 4.41 -5.40
C ILE A 40 -16.01 4.40 -5.65
N GLY A 41 -16.67 5.56 -5.57
CA GLY A 41 -18.13 5.66 -5.65
C GLY A 41 -18.71 5.50 -7.05
N HIS A 42 -17.90 5.23 -8.09
CA HIS A 42 -18.37 5.08 -9.47
C HIS A 42 -19.63 4.20 -9.62
N PRO A 43 -19.73 3.00 -9.00
CA PRO A 43 -20.94 2.19 -9.04
C PRO A 43 -22.18 2.90 -8.49
N ALA A 44 -22.04 3.59 -7.35
CA ALA A 44 -23.14 4.28 -6.70
C ALA A 44 -23.65 5.46 -7.53
N TYR A 45 -22.76 6.31 -8.07
CA TYR A 45 -23.16 7.43 -8.91
C TYR A 45 -23.76 6.98 -10.23
N LYS A 46 -23.24 5.90 -10.81
CA LYS A 46 -23.82 5.31 -12.01
C LYS A 46 -25.23 4.76 -11.75
N ALA A 47 -25.46 4.10 -10.61
CA ALA A 47 -26.78 3.64 -10.21
C ALA A 47 -27.78 4.79 -10.01
N MET A 48 -27.31 5.98 -9.62
CA MET A 48 -28.11 7.22 -9.56
C MET A 48 -28.31 7.90 -10.93
N GLY A 49 -27.82 7.32 -12.02
CA GLY A 49 -27.91 7.90 -13.37
C GLY A 49 -26.81 8.92 -13.72
N GLY A 50 -25.78 9.03 -12.88
CA GLY A 50 -24.61 9.87 -13.14
C GLY A 50 -23.84 9.43 -14.39
N ARG A 51 -23.41 10.40 -15.21
CA ARG A 51 -22.66 10.20 -16.45
C ARG A 51 -21.50 11.21 -16.53
N ALA A 52 -20.74 11.20 -17.62
CA ALA A 52 -19.57 12.09 -17.81
C ALA A 52 -19.84 13.57 -17.51
N ALA A 53 -21.01 14.11 -17.90
CA ALA A 53 -21.38 15.49 -17.61
C ALA A 53 -21.55 15.77 -16.10
N TYR A 54 -22.09 14.81 -15.35
CA TYR A 54 -22.18 14.91 -13.89
C TYR A 54 -20.78 14.96 -13.28
N THR A 55 -19.89 14.05 -13.69
CA THR A 55 -18.50 14.02 -13.22
C THR A 55 -17.76 15.33 -13.52
N LEU A 56 -17.93 15.87 -14.73
CA LEU A 56 -17.33 17.15 -15.12
C LEU A 56 -17.90 18.32 -14.30
N ALA A 57 -19.21 18.36 -14.09
CA ALA A 57 -19.85 19.39 -13.28
C ALA A 57 -19.36 19.34 -11.83
N THR A 58 -19.23 18.13 -11.25
CA THR A 58 -18.65 17.94 -9.92
C THR A 58 -17.19 18.42 -9.87
N ALA A 59 -16.37 18.04 -10.84
CA ALA A 59 -14.97 18.47 -10.91
C ALA A 59 -14.84 20.00 -11.03
N ALA A 60 -15.66 20.63 -11.86
CA ALA A 60 -15.68 22.09 -12.02
C ALA A 60 -16.16 22.79 -10.75
N PHE A 61 -17.22 22.30 -10.11
CA PHE A 61 -17.77 22.86 -8.89
C PHE A 61 -16.77 22.76 -7.72
N ILE A 62 -16.21 21.56 -7.49
CA ILE A 62 -15.20 21.33 -6.44
C ILE A 62 -13.93 22.13 -6.77
N GLY A 63 -13.46 22.10 -8.02
CA GLY A 63 -12.29 22.87 -8.43
C GLY A 63 -12.46 24.37 -8.18
N PHE A 64 -13.61 24.93 -8.55
CA PHE A 64 -13.93 26.34 -8.29
C PHE A 64 -13.98 26.65 -6.80
N ALA A 65 -14.69 25.85 -6.00
CA ALA A 65 -14.77 26.02 -4.55
C ALA A 65 -13.40 25.89 -3.86
N GLY A 66 -12.50 25.07 -4.42
CA GLY A 66 -11.10 24.97 -4.00
C GLY A 66 -10.31 26.24 -4.30
N LEU A 67 -10.43 26.77 -5.53
CA LEU A 67 -9.75 28.00 -5.95
C LEU A 67 -10.20 29.24 -5.15
N THR A 68 -11.48 29.31 -4.80
CA THR A 68 -12.03 30.42 -4.00
C THR A 68 -11.82 30.24 -2.50
N GLY A 69 -11.26 29.12 -2.04
CA GLY A 69 -11.07 28.81 -0.62
C GLY A 69 -12.36 28.50 0.14
N THR A 70 -13.49 28.33 -0.56
CA THR A 70 -14.82 28.14 0.04
C THR A 70 -14.90 26.88 0.90
N PHE A 71 -14.08 25.86 0.61
CA PHE A 71 -13.99 24.65 1.45
C PHE A 71 -13.53 24.90 2.88
N ALA A 72 -12.76 25.96 3.14
CA ALA A 72 -12.35 26.29 4.51
C ALA A 72 -13.56 26.54 5.42
N TYR A 73 -14.57 27.25 4.91
CA TYR A 73 -15.82 27.49 5.63
C TYR A 73 -16.63 26.21 5.84
N LEU A 74 -16.65 25.31 4.85
CA LEU A 74 -17.33 24.01 5.00
C LEU A 74 -16.65 23.13 6.06
N TYR A 75 -15.32 23.18 6.15
CA TYR A 75 -14.55 22.44 7.16
C TYR A 75 -14.84 22.94 8.57
N GLU A 76 -14.98 24.25 8.77
CA GLU A 76 -15.34 24.83 10.08
C GLU A 76 -16.73 24.39 10.59
N ILE A 77 -17.66 24.12 9.67
CA ILE A 77 -19.03 23.71 10.00
C ILE A 77 -19.09 22.20 10.32
N LEU A 78 -18.19 21.40 9.75
CA LEU A 78 -18.19 19.95 9.92
C LEU A 78 -17.61 19.56 11.29
N PRO A 79 -18.41 18.95 12.19
CA PRO A 79 -17.87 18.46 13.45
C PRO A 79 -16.90 17.32 13.16
N GLY A 80 -15.65 17.44 13.63
CA GLY A 80 -14.61 16.43 13.45
C GLY A 80 -15.04 14.98 13.77
N PRO A 81 -15.82 14.73 14.85
CA PRO A 81 -16.35 13.40 15.15
C PRO A 81 -17.25 12.79 14.06
N ALA A 82 -17.89 13.59 13.20
CA ALA A 82 -18.73 13.08 12.11
C ALA A 82 -17.92 12.50 10.94
N LEU A 83 -16.63 12.86 10.81
CA LEU A 83 -15.76 12.34 9.76
C LEU A 83 -15.31 10.90 10.03
N VAL A 84 -15.11 10.55 11.31
CA VAL A 84 -14.57 9.25 11.71
C VAL A 84 -15.47 8.08 11.28
N PRO A 85 -16.79 8.08 11.53
CA PRO A 85 -17.67 6.99 11.08
C PRO A 85 -17.68 6.78 9.56
N ILE A 86 -17.54 7.86 8.78
CA ILE A 86 -17.49 7.77 7.32
C ILE A 86 -16.26 6.97 6.88
N LEU A 87 -15.09 7.28 7.46
CA LEU A 87 -13.84 6.57 7.15
C LEU A 87 -13.89 5.10 7.59
N VAL A 88 -14.52 4.82 8.75
CA VAL A 88 -14.73 3.45 9.23
C VAL A 88 -15.60 2.65 8.25
N PHE A 89 -16.72 3.22 7.81
CA PHE A 89 -17.62 2.56 6.85
C PHE A 89 -16.92 2.30 5.51
N VAL A 90 -16.21 3.28 4.97
CA VAL A 90 -15.45 3.12 3.72
C VAL A 90 -14.37 2.05 3.86
N GLY A 91 -13.63 2.03 4.97
CA GLY A 91 -12.61 1.00 5.24
C GLY A 91 -13.19 -0.40 5.34
N LEU A 92 -14.34 -0.56 6.00
CA LEU A 92 -15.07 -1.83 6.09
C LEU A 92 -15.53 -2.31 4.71
N GLU A 93 -16.10 -1.42 3.89
CA GLU A 93 -16.57 -1.75 2.55
C GLU A 93 -15.41 -2.18 1.63
N ILE A 94 -14.29 -1.43 1.61
CA ILE A 94 -13.09 -1.79 0.83
C ILE A 94 -12.54 -3.15 1.28
N THR A 95 -12.49 -3.39 2.59
CA THR A 95 -12.01 -4.67 3.15
C THR A 95 -12.93 -5.82 2.74
N SER A 96 -14.24 -5.65 2.89
CA SER A 96 -15.26 -6.62 2.48
C SER A 96 -15.16 -6.97 1.00
N GLN A 97 -15.08 -5.96 0.12
CA GLN A 97 -14.93 -6.15 -1.32
C GLN A 97 -13.63 -6.87 -1.67
N SER A 98 -12.53 -6.60 -0.95
CA SER A 98 -11.25 -7.28 -1.18
C SER A 98 -11.36 -8.78 -0.93
N PHE A 99 -12.12 -9.22 0.08
CA PHE A 99 -12.39 -10.65 0.30
C PHE A 99 -13.35 -11.21 -0.76
N HIS A 100 -14.46 -10.53 -1.07
CA HIS A 100 -15.42 -11.02 -2.06
C HIS A 100 -14.84 -11.15 -3.49
N ALA A 101 -13.91 -10.27 -3.87
CA ALA A 101 -13.24 -10.33 -5.17
C ALA A 101 -12.13 -11.39 -5.24
N THR A 102 -11.73 -11.96 -4.09
CA THR A 102 -10.60 -12.90 -4.01
C THR A 102 -11.10 -14.34 -3.89
N PRO A 103 -10.51 -15.33 -4.57
CA PRO A 103 -10.84 -16.73 -4.32
C PRO A 103 -10.56 -17.11 -2.86
N VAL A 104 -11.41 -17.93 -2.24
CA VAL A 104 -11.30 -18.33 -0.81
C VAL A 104 -9.90 -18.88 -0.46
N LYS A 105 -9.28 -19.60 -1.40
CA LYS A 105 -7.92 -20.13 -1.28
C LYS A 105 -6.88 -19.05 -0.94
N HIS A 106 -7.07 -17.82 -1.40
CA HIS A 106 -6.14 -16.69 -1.23
C HIS A 106 -6.51 -15.72 -0.11
N TYR A 107 -7.57 -15.99 0.68
CA TYR A 107 -7.91 -15.18 1.86
C TYR A 107 -6.75 -14.95 2.84
N PRO A 108 -5.86 -15.93 3.11
CA PRO A 108 -4.68 -15.69 3.94
C PRO A 108 -3.75 -14.59 3.40
N ALA A 109 -3.67 -14.42 2.07
CA ALA A 109 -2.88 -13.36 1.44
C ALA A 109 -3.51 -11.98 1.65
N VAL A 110 -4.85 -11.87 1.59
CA VAL A 110 -5.57 -10.63 1.92
C VAL A 110 -5.33 -10.25 3.38
N ALA A 111 -5.43 -11.21 4.31
CA ALA A 111 -5.15 -10.97 5.72
C ALA A 111 -3.69 -10.55 5.98
N LEU A 112 -2.72 -11.21 5.32
CA LEU A 112 -1.30 -10.83 5.40
C LEU A 112 -1.05 -9.42 4.87
N ALA A 113 -1.76 -9.01 3.81
CA ALA A 113 -1.65 -7.66 3.24
C ALA A 113 -2.06 -6.56 4.24
N CYS A 114 -2.87 -6.86 5.25
CA CYS A 114 -3.24 -5.87 6.28
C CYS A 114 -2.11 -5.62 7.29
N VAL A 115 -1.17 -6.54 7.46
CA VAL A 115 -0.15 -6.48 8.53
C VAL A 115 0.73 -5.23 8.45
N PRO A 116 1.32 -4.87 7.28
CA PRO A 116 2.12 -3.64 7.19
C PRO A 116 1.33 -2.37 7.48
N ALA A 117 0.05 -2.30 7.08
CA ALA A 117 -0.81 -1.16 7.36
C ALA A 117 -1.13 -1.02 8.86
N LEU A 118 -1.37 -2.15 9.55
CA LEU A 118 -1.54 -2.16 11.00
C LEU A 118 -0.26 -1.74 11.73
N ALA A 119 0.91 -2.15 11.22
CA ALA A 119 2.20 -1.69 11.74
C ALA A 119 2.35 -0.16 11.57
N ALA A 120 1.93 0.38 10.43
CA ALA A 120 1.92 1.83 10.19
C ALA A 120 0.99 2.58 11.16
N LEU A 121 -0.21 2.05 11.41
CA LEU A 121 -1.14 2.60 12.41
C LEU A 121 -0.49 2.62 13.81
N ALA A 122 0.09 1.50 14.24
CA ALA A 122 0.77 1.42 15.54
C ALA A 122 1.97 2.39 15.62
N LYS A 123 2.72 2.55 14.54
CA LYS A 123 3.83 3.52 14.48
C LYS A 123 3.33 4.95 14.64
N ILE A 124 2.22 5.33 13.99
CA ILE A 124 1.66 6.68 14.09
C ILE A 124 1.36 7.05 15.56
N GLU A 125 0.70 6.15 16.29
CA GLU A 125 0.37 6.42 17.70
C GLU A 125 1.62 6.40 18.58
N THR A 126 2.57 5.50 18.29
CA THR A 126 3.83 5.45 19.05
C THR A 126 4.66 6.72 18.83
N ASP A 127 4.76 7.20 17.59
CA ASP A 127 5.48 8.45 17.27
C ASP A 127 4.88 9.66 17.99
N LYS A 128 3.55 9.74 18.14
CA LYS A 128 2.90 10.79 18.93
C LYS A 128 3.32 10.73 20.40
N VAL A 129 3.39 9.52 20.97
CA VAL A 129 3.79 9.32 22.37
C VAL A 129 5.28 9.68 22.57
N LEU A 130 6.16 9.30 21.63
CA LEU A 130 7.56 9.73 21.65
C LEU A 130 7.69 11.25 21.52
N ALA A 131 6.91 11.88 20.63
CA ALA A 131 6.90 13.33 20.46
C ALA A 131 6.37 14.06 21.72
N ALA A 132 5.54 13.41 22.52
CA ALA A 132 5.08 13.91 23.83
C ALA A 132 6.12 13.75 24.95
N GLY A 133 7.30 13.21 24.67
CA GLY A 133 8.44 13.12 25.61
C GLY A 133 8.69 11.73 26.19
N ALA A 134 8.03 10.67 25.70
CA ALA A 134 8.34 9.32 26.13
C ALA A 134 9.77 8.92 25.72
N THR A 135 10.50 8.31 26.67
CA THR A 135 11.89 7.88 26.48
C THR A 135 11.97 6.36 26.57
N PRO A 136 11.94 5.64 25.44
CA PRO A 136 12.04 4.19 25.45
C PRO A 136 13.44 3.76 25.92
N ASP A 137 13.51 2.67 26.68
CA ASP A 137 14.78 2.00 26.94
C ASP A 137 15.34 1.34 25.66
N ALA A 138 16.54 0.78 25.74
CA ALA A 138 17.21 0.18 24.59
C ALA A 138 16.46 -1.03 24.00
N ALA A 139 15.68 -1.76 24.81
CA ALA A 139 14.92 -2.91 24.34
C ALA A 139 13.69 -2.45 23.55
N LEU A 140 12.91 -1.54 24.13
CA LEU A 140 11.74 -0.97 23.49
C LEU A 140 12.12 -0.17 22.23
N ALA A 141 13.21 0.61 22.26
CA ALA A 141 13.70 1.34 21.08
C ALA A 141 13.94 0.40 19.88
N ARG A 142 14.45 -0.80 20.14
CA ARG A 142 14.69 -1.83 19.11
C ARG A 142 13.40 -2.44 18.55
N GLU A 143 12.40 -2.66 19.41
CA GLU A 143 11.07 -3.12 18.98
C GLU A 143 10.37 -2.07 18.12
N LEU A 144 10.40 -0.81 18.56
CA LEU A 144 9.85 0.32 17.80
C LEU A 144 10.57 0.52 16.46
N PHE A 145 11.88 0.29 16.42
CA PHE A 145 12.62 0.29 15.16
C PHE A 145 12.17 -0.83 14.21
N SER A 146 11.87 -2.03 14.74
CA SER A 146 11.35 -3.13 13.93
C SER A 146 9.94 -2.82 13.38
N LEU A 147 9.10 -2.16 14.19
CA LEU A 147 7.81 -1.63 13.76
C LEU A 147 7.97 -0.58 12.64
N GLN A 148 8.98 0.28 12.74
CA GLN A 148 9.32 1.24 11.69
C GLN A 148 9.69 0.56 10.38
N LEU A 149 10.54 -0.48 10.42
CA LEU A 149 10.89 -1.22 9.22
C LEU A 149 9.65 -1.84 8.57
N ILE A 150 8.76 -2.49 9.32
CA ILE A 150 7.58 -3.15 8.74
C ILE A 150 6.59 -2.12 8.14
N SER A 151 6.46 -0.95 8.77
CA SER A 151 5.56 0.11 8.31
C SER A 151 6.11 0.95 7.16
N ALA A 152 7.43 1.06 7.01
CA ALA A 152 8.04 1.81 5.92
C ALA A 152 7.71 1.17 4.56
N GLY A 153 7.02 1.91 3.70
CA GLY A 153 6.56 1.42 2.41
C GLY A 153 5.38 0.43 2.51
N PHE A 154 4.56 0.51 3.57
CA PHE A 154 3.55 -0.50 3.90
C PHE A 154 2.68 -0.96 2.72
N ILE A 155 2.26 -0.06 1.81
CA ILE A 155 1.45 -0.41 0.64
C ILE A 155 2.19 -1.41 -0.27
N LEU A 156 3.44 -1.12 -0.61
CA LEU A 156 4.24 -1.99 -1.46
C LEU A 156 4.64 -3.28 -0.73
N THR A 157 4.95 -3.19 0.56
CA THR A 157 5.19 -4.37 1.40
C THR A 157 3.99 -5.31 1.39
N SER A 158 2.77 -4.76 1.56
CA SER A 158 1.51 -5.52 1.51
C SER A 158 1.31 -6.24 0.17
N VAL A 159 1.55 -5.55 -0.95
CA VAL A 159 1.43 -6.14 -2.30
C VAL A 159 2.46 -7.25 -2.51
N LEU A 160 3.71 -7.01 -2.15
CA LEU A 160 4.79 -7.99 -2.32
C LEU A 160 4.56 -9.23 -1.45
N TRP A 161 4.15 -9.05 -0.19
CA TRP A 161 3.86 -10.15 0.73
C TRP A 161 2.64 -10.95 0.33
N ALA A 162 1.55 -10.28 -0.09
CA ALA A 162 0.37 -10.94 -0.61
C ALA A 162 0.69 -11.70 -1.91
N GLY A 163 1.41 -11.09 -2.85
CA GLY A 163 1.82 -11.73 -4.10
C GLY A 163 2.69 -12.96 -3.86
N MET A 164 3.66 -12.86 -2.94
CA MET A 164 4.48 -13.99 -2.49
C MET A 164 3.61 -15.11 -1.91
N LEU A 165 2.72 -14.81 -0.96
CA LEU A 165 1.88 -15.81 -0.32
C LEU A 165 0.89 -16.45 -1.30
N THR A 166 0.27 -15.67 -2.18
CA THR A 166 -0.59 -16.18 -3.27
C THR A 166 0.18 -17.16 -4.16
N ALA A 167 1.40 -16.81 -4.59
CA ALA A 167 2.24 -17.70 -5.40
C ALA A 167 2.61 -19.00 -4.65
N LEU A 168 2.84 -18.93 -3.34
CA LEU A 168 3.08 -20.11 -2.50
C LEU A 168 1.84 -20.99 -2.37
N LEU A 169 0.67 -20.40 -2.14
CA LEU A 169 -0.62 -21.10 -2.09
C LEU A 169 -0.94 -21.79 -3.42
N ASP A 170 -0.53 -21.20 -4.54
CA ASP A 170 -0.64 -21.78 -5.88
C ASP A 170 0.50 -22.73 -6.25
N ARG A 171 1.44 -22.98 -5.33
CA ARG A 171 2.63 -23.82 -5.53
C ARG A 171 3.52 -23.36 -6.70
N GLN A 172 3.42 -22.09 -7.08
CA GLN A 172 4.21 -21.46 -8.13
C GLN A 172 5.51 -20.90 -7.55
N LEU A 173 6.38 -21.79 -7.08
CA LEU A 173 7.58 -21.44 -6.31
C LEU A 173 8.54 -20.50 -7.06
N ARG A 174 8.61 -20.60 -8.39
CA ARG A 174 9.41 -19.65 -9.20
C ARG A 174 8.86 -18.22 -9.14
N ARG A 175 7.54 -18.05 -9.12
CA ARG A 175 6.91 -16.73 -8.97
C ARG A 175 7.08 -16.21 -7.54
N ALA A 176 6.96 -17.08 -6.54
CA ALA A 176 7.26 -16.72 -5.14
C ALA A 176 8.70 -16.22 -4.98
N ALA A 177 9.67 -16.89 -5.61
CA ALA A 177 11.06 -16.43 -5.65
C ALA A 177 11.19 -15.05 -6.31
N GLY A 178 10.47 -14.80 -7.41
CA GLY A 178 10.42 -13.49 -8.06
C GLY A 178 9.91 -12.38 -7.15
N TRP A 179 8.84 -12.63 -6.38
CA TRP A 179 8.34 -11.68 -5.38
C TRP A 179 9.36 -11.39 -4.27
N CYS A 180 10.06 -12.42 -3.77
CA CYS A 180 11.14 -12.23 -2.80
C CYS A 180 12.30 -11.41 -3.38
N LEU A 181 12.71 -11.64 -4.62
CA LEU A 181 13.76 -10.85 -5.26
C LEU A 181 13.35 -9.38 -5.45
N ALA A 182 12.09 -9.13 -5.83
CA ALA A 182 11.57 -7.76 -5.90
C ALA A 182 11.58 -7.08 -4.52
N ALA A 183 11.16 -7.79 -3.47
CA ALA A 183 11.23 -7.29 -2.09
C ALA A 183 12.67 -7.01 -1.63
N ALA A 184 13.62 -7.89 -1.97
CA ALA A 184 15.04 -7.67 -1.69
C ALA A 184 15.55 -6.39 -2.37
N ALA A 185 15.27 -6.23 -3.67
CA ALA A 185 15.70 -5.05 -4.43
C ALA A 185 15.07 -3.75 -3.88
N PHE A 186 13.79 -3.76 -3.55
CA PHE A 186 13.10 -2.60 -2.98
C PHE A 186 13.60 -2.25 -1.57
N THR A 187 13.96 -3.26 -0.78
CA THR A 187 14.58 -3.07 0.54
C THR A 187 15.93 -2.35 0.43
N LEU A 188 16.76 -2.74 -0.56
CA LEU A 188 18.07 -2.12 -0.80
C LEU A 188 18.01 -0.65 -1.21
N CYS A 189 16.84 -0.16 -1.65
CA CYS A 189 16.61 1.22 -2.05
C CYS A 189 15.74 2.01 -1.06
N GLY A 190 15.31 1.39 0.04
CA GLY A 190 14.40 2.00 1.01
C GLY A 190 12.96 2.17 0.52
N VAL A 191 12.60 1.57 -0.62
CA VAL A 191 11.23 1.57 -1.17
C VAL A 191 10.27 0.83 -0.22
N ILE A 192 10.78 -0.25 0.39
CA ILE A 192 10.19 -0.90 1.55
C ILE A 192 11.25 -0.98 2.66
N HIS A 193 10.83 -1.05 3.91
CA HIS A 193 11.74 -1.22 5.06
C HIS A 193 12.84 -0.17 5.19
N SER A 194 12.56 1.09 4.82
CA SER A 194 13.48 2.19 5.08
C SER A 194 13.79 2.28 6.59
N PRO A 195 15.07 2.36 6.98
CA PRO A 195 15.47 2.44 8.38
C PRO A 195 15.29 3.85 8.96
N PHE A 196 14.95 4.84 8.13
CA PHE A 196 14.85 6.24 8.53
C PHE A 196 13.42 6.63 8.91
N LYS A 197 13.28 7.54 9.89
CA LYS A 197 11.97 7.95 10.43
C LYS A 197 11.07 8.62 9.41
N ASP A 198 11.67 9.31 8.44
CA ASP A 198 11.01 9.96 7.31
C ASP A 198 10.66 8.98 6.17
N GLY A 199 11.08 7.71 6.28
CA GLY A 199 10.83 6.69 5.27
C GLY A 199 11.51 6.96 3.93
N ARG A 200 12.56 7.79 3.90
CA ARG A 200 13.22 8.19 2.65
C ARG A 200 13.80 7.02 1.86
N LEU A 201 13.82 7.19 0.54
CA LEU A 201 14.56 6.34 -0.38
C LEU A 201 16.06 6.62 -0.30
N PHE A 202 16.87 5.65 -0.71
CA PHE A 202 18.32 5.79 -0.77
C PHE A 202 18.90 4.93 -1.90
N ALA A 203 20.10 5.30 -2.36
CA ALA A 203 20.88 4.40 -3.20
C ALA A 203 21.59 3.35 -2.32
N PRO A 204 21.70 2.08 -2.75
CA PRO A 204 22.34 1.02 -1.96
C PRO A 204 23.79 1.35 -1.53
N TRP A 205 24.52 2.12 -2.34
CA TRP A 205 25.89 2.57 -2.06
C TRP A 205 25.97 3.90 -1.31
N ALA A 206 24.84 4.57 -1.06
CA ALA A 206 24.77 5.91 -0.47
C ALA A 206 23.64 6.00 0.57
N ILE A 207 23.57 5.02 1.47
CA ILE A 207 22.56 4.95 2.54
C ILE A 207 22.78 6.04 3.60
N GLY A 208 24.04 6.38 3.89
CA GLY A 208 24.42 7.23 5.02
C GLY A 208 24.52 6.45 6.33
N GLU A 209 24.57 7.17 7.45
CA GLU A 209 24.67 6.56 8.78
C GLU A 209 23.35 5.93 9.21
N LEU A 210 23.41 4.65 9.57
CA LEU A 210 22.26 3.92 10.07
C LEU A 210 22.06 4.17 11.58
N PRO A 211 20.81 4.23 12.06
CA PRO A 211 20.53 4.26 13.48
C PRO A 211 21.15 3.05 14.22
N PRO A 212 21.60 3.19 15.47
CA PRO A 212 22.16 2.07 16.25
C PRO A 212 21.23 0.85 16.34
N GLU A 213 19.91 1.08 16.37
CA GLU A 213 18.88 0.05 16.44
C GLU A 213 18.82 -0.82 15.17
N ALA A 214 19.41 -0.36 14.06
CA ALA A 214 19.48 -1.08 12.80
C ALA A 214 20.44 -2.30 12.85
N ALA A 215 21.29 -2.41 13.87
CA ALA A 215 22.23 -3.51 14.00
C ALA A 215 21.52 -4.89 13.94
N GLY A 216 21.87 -5.69 12.92
CA GLY A 216 21.32 -7.03 12.66
C GLY A 216 19.93 -7.05 12.02
N ARG A 217 19.40 -5.89 11.60
CA ARG A 217 18.09 -5.74 10.93
C ARG A 217 18.10 -4.60 9.91
N GLY A 218 19.27 -4.25 9.42
CA GLY A 218 19.43 -3.19 8.42
C GLY A 218 18.94 -3.63 7.04
N PRO A 219 18.98 -2.70 6.06
CA PRO A 219 18.54 -2.99 4.70
C PRO A 219 19.25 -4.18 4.06
N LEU A 220 20.55 -4.37 4.34
CA LEU A 220 21.32 -5.48 3.79
C LEU A 220 20.89 -6.82 4.40
N GLU A 221 20.71 -6.90 5.71
CA GLU A 221 20.27 -8.12 6.39
C GLU A 221 18.86 -8.53 5.95
N LEU A 222 17.95 -7.57 5.82
CA LEU A 222 16.60 -7.83 5.31
C LEU A 222 16.60 -8.25 3.84
N ALA A 223 17.39 -7.59 3.00
CA ALA A 223 17.53 -7.97 1.59
C ALA A 223 18.15 -9.38 1.45
N LEU A 224 19.13 -9.72 2.28
CA LEU A 224 19.69 -11.07 2.34
C LEU A 224 18.64 -12.09 2.79
N ALA A 225 17.80 -11.78 3.78
CA ALA A 225 16.73 -12.67 4.22
C ALA A 225 15.74 -12.97 3.07
N TYR A 226 15.31 -11.95 2.34
CA TYR A 226 14.49 -12.14 1.13
C TYR A 226 15.24 -12.92 0.04
N GLY A 227 16.52 -12.66 -0.17
CA GLY A 227 17.36 -13.39 -1.12
C GLY A 227 17.50 -14.88 -0.78
N LEU A 228 17.66 -15.21 0.51
CA LEU A 228 17.69 -16.59 0.99
C LEU A 228 16.36 -17.30 0.78
N LEU A 229 15.23 -16.63 1.05
CA LEU A 229 13.90 -17.16 0.74
C LEU A 229 13.72 -17.39 -0.76
N ALA A 230 14.16 -16.44 -1.60
CA ALA A 230 14.13 -16.60 -3.06
C ALA A 230 14.95 -17.81 -3.52
N GLY A 231 16.17 -17.97 -3.00
CA GLY A 231 17.03 -19.11 -3.28
C GLY A 231 16.40 -20.43 -2.84
N LEU A 232 15.83 -20.47 -1.64
CA LEU A 232 15.10 -21.63 -1.12
C LEU A 232 13.94 -22.03 -2.04
N TYR A 233 13.11 -21.07 -2.46
CA TYR A 233 11.98 -21.35 -3.34
C TYR A 233 12.43 -21.76 -4.75
N ALA A 234 13.50 -21.17 -5.28
CA ALA A 234 14.07 -21.53 -6.57
C ALA A 234 14.64 -22.96 -6.57
N VAL A 235 15.41 -23.32 -5.54
CA VAL A 235 15.95 -24.68 -5.36
C VAL A 235 14.82 -25.68 -5.19
N TRP A 236 13.83 -25.38 -4.35
CA TRP A 236 12.69 -26.27 -4.15
C TRP A 236 11.88 -26.45 -5.45
N ALA A 237 11.69 -25.40 -6.24
CA ALA A 237 11.03 -25.50 -7.55
C ALA A 237 11.71 -26.49 -8.51
N VAL A 238 13.03 -26.68 -8.39
CA VAL A 238 13.81 -27.63 -9.20
C VAL A 238 13.74 -29.04 -8.62
N VAL A 239 13.84 -29.18 -7.30
CA VAL A 239 13.88 -30.49 -6.63
C VAL A 239 12.51 -31.18 -6.60
N ARG A 240 11.41 -30.43 -6.56
CA ARG A 240 10.04 -30.96 -6.61
C ARG A 240 9.20 -30.18 -7.63
N PRO A 241 9.37 -30.46 -8.93
CA PRO A 241 8.54 -29.83 -9.95
C PRO A 241 7.06 -30.11 -9.68
N ALA A 242 6.21 -29.12 -9.93
CA ALA A 242 4.77 -29.31 -9.83
C ALA A 242 4.33 -30.43 -10.78
N PRO A 243 3.36 -31.28 -10.40
CA PRO A 243 2.80 -32.26 -11.32
C PRO A 243 2.30 -31.54 -12.58
N ALA A 244 2.53 -32.15 -13.75
CA ALA A 244 2.04 -31.61 -15.01
C ALA A 244 0.52 -31.40 -14.91
N LYS A 245 0.03 -30.23 -15.35
CA LYS A 245 -1.42 -30.01 -15.49
C LYS A 245 -1.95 -31.09 -16.43
N SER A 246 -2.93 -31.87 -16.00
CA SER A 246 -3.74 -32.71 -16.89
C SER A 246 -4.57 -31.80 -17.80
N ASP A 247 -4.70 -32.14 -19.07
CA ASP A 247 -5.41 -31.37 -20.11
C ASP A 247 -6.95 -31.26 -19.91
N ASP A 248 -7.46 -31.53 -18.70
CA ASP A 248 -8.90 -31.68 -18.40
C ASP A 248 -9.48 -30.64 -17.39
N ASP A 249 -8.75 -29.57 -17.07
CA ASP A 249 -9.26 -28.42 -16.28
C ASP A 249 -9.31 -27.12 -17.11
#